data_AF-A0A0H3M5V5-F1
#
_entry.id   AF-A0A0H3M5V5-F1
#
_cell.length_a   1.000
_cell.length_b   1.000
_cell.length_c   1.000
_cell.angle_alpha   90.00
_cell.angle_beta   90.00
_cell.angle_gamma   90.00
#
_symmetry.space_group_name_H-M   'P 1'
#
loop_
_entity.id
_entity.type
_entity.pdbx_description
1 polymer ?
#
loop_
_entity_poly.entity_id
_entity_poly.type
_entity_poly.pdbx_seq_one_letter_code
_entity_poly.pdbx_strand_id
1 'polypeptide(L)'
;MKWDAWGDPAAAKPLSDGVRSLLKQVVGLADSEQPELDPAQVQLRPSALSGADHDALARIVGTEYFRTADRDRLLHAGGKSTPDLLRRKDTGVQDAPDAVLLPGGPNGEDAVADILHYCSDHGIAVVPFGGGTSVVGGLDPVRNDFRAVISLDMRRFDRLHRIDEVSGEAELEAGVTGPEAERLLGEHGFSLGHFPQSFEFATIGGFAATRSSGQDSAGYGRFNDMILGLRMITPVGVLDLGRVPASAAGPDLRQLAIGSEGVFGVITRVRLRVHRIPESTRYEAWSFPDFATGVAALRTITQTGTGPTVVRLSDEAETGVNLATTEAIGETQITGGCLGITVFEGTQEHTESRHAETRALLAARGGTSLGEGPARAWERGRFAAPYLRDSLLAAGALCETLETATVWSNTPVLKAAVTEALTTSLAASGTPALVMCHVSHVYPTGASLYFTVVAGQRGDPIEQWLAAKKAASDAIMATGGTITHHHAVGSDHRPWMRAEVGDLGVTLLRTIKATLDPAGILNPGKLIP
;
A
#
# COMPACT_ATOMS: atom_id res chain seq x y z
N MET A 1 -0.22 -16.63 1.33
CA MET A 1 0.62 -15.75 2.18
C MET A 1 0.74 -16.36 3.57
N LYS A 2 1.89 -16.22 4.24
CA LYS A 2 2.10 -16.59 5.65
C LYS A 2 1.05 -15.89 6.54
N TRP A 3 0.58 -16.60 7.57
CA TRP A 3 -0.56 -16.13 8.37
C TRP A 3 -0.19 -14.98 9.30
N ASP A 4 1.04 -14.90 9.80
CA ASP A 4 1.58 -13.92 10.76
C ASP A 4 2.71 -13.06 10.17
N ALA A 5 2.93 -13.15 8.86
CA ALA A 5 4.00 -12.42 8.17
C ALA A 5 3.61 -12.08 6.72
N TRP A 6 4.51 -11.41 6.01
CA TRP A 6 4.43 -11.13 4.59
C TRP A 6 4.78 -12.36 3.75
N GLY A 7 4.15 -12.42 2.59
CA GLY A 7 4.63 -13.23 1.47
C GLY A 7 4.61 -14.75 1.65
N ASP A 8 5.48 -15.41 0.88
CA ASP A 8 5.71 -16.86 0.91
C ASP A 8 6.71 -17.20 2.03
N PRO A 9 6.37 -18.10 2.98
CA PRO A 9 7.32 -18.58 3.99
C PRO A 9 8.66 -19.05 3.41
N ALA A 10 8.68 -19.61 2.21
CA ALA A 10 9.91 -20.10 1.57
C ALA A 10 10.87 -18.98 1.13
N ALA A 11 10.36 -17.75 0.97
CA ALA A 11 11.17 -16.58 0.61
C ALA A 11 11.73 -15.83 1.83
N ALA A 12 11.28 -16.16 3.04
CA ALA A 12 11.76 -15.54 4.27
C ALA A 12 13.23 -15.91 4.53
N LYS A 13 14.05 -14.91 4.88
CA LYS A 13 15.46 -15.09 5.22
C LYS A 13 15.74 -14.63 6.65
N PRO A 14 16.54 -15.38 7.44
CA PRO A 14 16.97 -14.92 8.75
C PRO A 14 17.83 -13.65 8.61
N LEU A 15 17.85 -12.83 9.66
CA LEU A 15 18.78 -11.70 9.72
C LEU A 15 20.22 -12.20 9.70
N SER A 16 21.06 -11.57 8.86
CA SER A 16 22.51 -11.80 8.86
C SER A 16 23.15 -11.30 10.16
N ASP A 17 24.31 -11.85 10.51
CA ASP A 17 25.05 -11.44 11.72
C ASP A 17 25.43 -9.96 11.70
N GLY A 18 25.74 -9.41 10.52
CA GLY A 18 25.99 -7.98 10.32
C GLY A 18 24.79 -7.12 10.69
N VAL A 19 23.59 -7.48 10.23
CA VAL A 19 22.35 -6.76 10.58
C VAL A 19 22.05 -6.87 12.08
N ARG A 20 22.23 -8.05 12.68
CA ARG A 20 22.06 -8.24 14.13
C ARG A 20 23.02 -7.36 14.93
N SER A 21 24.28 -7.27 14.52
CA SER A 21 25.28 -6.41 15.14
C SER A 21 24.90 -4.92 15.03
N LEU A 22 24.49 -4.48 13.83
CA LEU A 22 24.03 -3.11 13.61
C LEU A 22 22.82 -2.78 14.50
N LEU A 23 21.86 -3.69 14.62
CA LEU A 23 20.69 -3.53 15.49
C LEU A 23 21.09 -3.38 16.97
N LYS A 24 22.03 -4.19 17.46
CA LYS A 24 22.56 -4.06 18.83
C LYS A 24 23.22 -2.70 19.05
N GLN A 25 23.96 -2.19 18.07
CA GLN A 25 24.65 -0.91 18.14
C GLN A 25 23.71 0.31 18.02
N VAL A 26 22.76 0.27 17.08
CA VAL A 26 21.94 1.43 16.70
C VAL A 26 20.69 1.55 17.58
N VAL A 27 20.04 0.43 17.92
CA VAL A 27 18.75 0.44 18.65
C VAL A 27 18.81 -0.27 20.01
N GLY A 28 19.96 -0.81 20.40
CA GLY A 28 20.18 -1.41 21.72
C GLY A 28 19.34 -2.66 21.96
N LEU A 29 19.25 -3.54 20.96
CA LEU A 29 18.46 -4.77 21.04
C LEU A 29 19.13 -5.86 21.89
N ALA A 30 18.32 -6.56 22.68
CA ALA A 30 18.70 -7.84 23.28
C ALA A 30 18.24 -8.99 22.36
N ASP A 31 18.90 -10.15 22.46
CA ASP A 31 18.45 -11.32 21.72
C ASP A 31 17.07 -11.76 22.24
N SER A 32 16.11 -11.94 21.33
CA SER A 32 14.77 -12.46 21.62
C SER A 32 14.70 -13.93 21.20
N GLU A 33 14.26 -14.80 22.11
CA GLU A 33 14.06 -16.23 21.88
C GLU A 33 12.57 -16.62 21.85
N GLN A 34 11.66 -15.65 21.62
CA GLN A 34 10.23 -16.00 21.58
C GLN A 34 9.93 -16.94 20.40
N PRO A 35 9.38 -18.13 20.66
CA PRO A 35 9.04 -19.07 19.60
C PRO A 35 7.90 -18.53 18.75
N GLU A 36 7.92 -18.85 17.46
CA GLU A 36 6.81 -18.56 16.56
C GLU A 36 5.56 -19.35 16.98
N LEU A 37 4.40 -18.71 16.99
CA LEU A 37 3.13 -19.38 17.31
C LEU A 37 2.70 -20.26 16.13
N ASP A 38 2.28 -21.49 16.43
CA ASP A 38 1.59 -22.30 15.43
C ASP A 38 0.17 -21.73 15.24
N PRO A 39 -0.30 -21.51 14.00
CA PRO A 39 -1.66 -21.02 13.77
C PRO A 39 -2.76 -21.92 14.39
N ALA A 40 -2.49 -23.20 14.67
CA ALA A 40 -3.40 -24.08 15.40
C ALA A 40 -3.50 -23.76 16.91
N GLN A 41 -2.56 -22.99 17.46
CA GLN A 41 -2.56 -22.53 18.85
C GLN A 41 -3.30 -21.21 19.04
N VAL A 42 -3.59 -20.49 17.93
CA VAL A 42 -4.28 -19.20 17.97
C VAL A 42 -5.76 -19.42 18.28
N GLN A 43 -6.24 -18.75 19.31
CA GLN A 43 -7.66 -18.78 19.68
C GLN A 43 -8.35 -17.58 19.05
N LEU A 44 -9.34 -17.83 18.19
CA LEU A 44 -10.20 -16.78 17.65
C LEU A 44 -11.47 -16.65 18.47
N ARG A 45 -12.01 -15.43 18.51
CA ARG A 45 -13.38 -15.24 18.98
C ARG A 45 -14.33 -16.16 18.19
N PRO A 46 -15.28 -16.86 18.83
CA PRO A 46 -16.28 -17.66 18.12
C PRO A 46 -17.11 -16.83 17.14
N SER A 47 -17.56 -17.48 16.07
CA SER A 47 -18.49 -16.85 15.13
C SER A 47 -19.81 -16.50 15.81
N ALA A 48 -20.30 -15.30 15.57
CA ALA A 48 -21.59 -14.79 16.04
C ALA A 48 -22.72 -14.95 15.01
N LEU A 49 -22.45 -15.60 13.87
CA LEU A 49 -23.48 -15.94 12.88
C LEU A 49 -24.40 -17.03 13.43
N SER A 50 -25.71 -16.87 13.21
CA SER A 50 -26.69 -17.91 13.54
C SER A 50 -26.66 -19.04 12.50
N GLY A 51 -27.27 -20.18 12.82
CA GLY A 51 -27.44 -21.27 11.84
C GLY A 51 -28.19 -20.82 10.58
N ALA A 52 -29.19 -19.93 10.73
CA ALA A 52 -29.92 -19.37 9.60
C ALA A 52 -29.05 -18.49 8.70
N ASP A 53 -28.14 -17.71 9.28
CA ASP A 53 -27.16 -16.91 8.52
C ASP A 53 -26.20 -17.80 7.75
N HIS A 54 -25.74 -18.86 8.40
CA HIS A 54 -24.88 -19.87 7.80
C HIS A 54 -25.53 -20.46 6.54
N ASP A 55 -26.76 -20.94 6.67
CA ASP A 55 -27.50 -21.58 5.57
C ASP A 55 -27.81 -20.58 4.44
N ALA A 56 -28.19 -19.35 4.79
CA ALA A 56 -28.52 -18.32 3.79
C ALA A 56 -27.29 -17.89 2.99
N LEU A 57 -26.20 -17.52 3.66
CA LEU A 57 -24.98 -17.07 3.00
C LEU A 57 -24.32 -18.20 2.19
N ALA A 58 -24.32 -19.43 2.72
CA ALA A 58 -23.83 -20.60 1.98
C ALA A 58 -24.66 -20.91 0.73
N ARG A 59 -25.98 -20.65 0.75
CA ARG A 59 -26.82 -20.79 -0.46
C ARG A 59 -26.50 -19.74 -1.52
N ILE A 60 -26.16 -18.51 -1.13
CA ILE A 60 -25.84 -17.43 -2.07
C ILE A 60 -24.50 -17.71 -2.78
N VAL A 61 -23.45 -18.00 -2.00
CA VAL A 61 -22.09 -18.11 -2.55
C VAL A 61 -21.70 -19.55 -2.95
N GLY A 62 -22.44 -20.54 -2.44
CA GLY A 62 -22.09 -21.97 -2.51
C GLY A 62 -21.32 -22.42 -1.27
N THR A 63 -21.58 -23.64 -0.80
CA THR A 63 -21.00 -24.18 0.45
C THR A 63 -19.47 -24.25 0.44
N GLU A 64 -18.85 -24.48 -0.72
CA GLU A 64 -17.39 -24.48 -0.90
C GLU A 64 -16.76 -23.09 -0.68
N TYR A 65 -17.52 -22.03 -0.97
CA TYR A 65 -17.07 -20.65 -0.97
C TYR A 65 -17.56 -19.86 0.25
N PHE A 66 -18.17 -20.54 1.21
CA PHE A 66 -18.55 -20.03 2.52
C PHE A 66 -17.70 -20.72 3.58
N ARG A 67 -16.70 -20.01 4.12
CA ARG A 67 -15.69 -20.58 5.00
C ARG A 67 -15.78 -20.02 6.41
N THR A 68 -15.84 -20.91 7.39
CA THR A 68 -15.92 -20.56 8.82
C THR A 68 -14.86 -21.22 9.68
N ALA A 69 -13.96 -22.00 9.09
CA ALA A 69 -12.82 -22.55 9.80
C ALA A 69 -11.89 -21.43 10.28
N ASP A 70 -11.35 -21.58 11.49
CA ASP A 70 -10.50 -20.55 12.11
C ASP A 70 -9.28 -20.21 11.26
N ARG A 71 -8.69 -21.19 10.56
CA ARG A 71 -7.59 -20.95 9.64
C ARG A 71 -7.95 -19.96 8.53
N ASP A 72 -9.13 -20.10 7.91
CA ASP A 72 -9.58 -19.16 6.87
C ASP A 72 -9.86 -17.79 7.45
N ARG A 73 -10.52 -17.73 8.62
CA ARG A 73 -10.87 -16.48 9.30
C ARG A 73 -9.62 -15.70 9.74
N LEU A 74 -8.61 -16.39 10.26
CA LEU A 74 -7.32 -15.82 10.67
C LEU A 74 -6.57 -15.17 9.51
N LEU A 75 -6.61 -15.76 8.32
CA LEU A 75 -5.98 -15.19 7.12
C LEU A 75 -6.65 -13.89 6.64
N HIS A 76 -7.84 -13.57 7.15
CA HIS A 76 -8.62 -12.37 6.84
C HIS A 76 -8.82 -11.47 8.08
N ALA A 77 -8.07 -11.70 9.16
CA ALA A 77 -8.09 -10.92 10.39
C ALA A 77 -7.17 -9.69 10.31
N GLY A 78 -7.41 -8.81 9.34
CA GLY A 78 -6.65 -7.56 9.17
C GLY A 78 -5.53 -7.62 8.13
N GLY A 79 -4.74 -6.55 8.09
CA GLY A 79 -3.73 -6.28 7.06
C GLY A 79 -2.32 -6.80 7.39
N LYS A 80 -1.33 -5.97 7.04
CA LYS A 80 0.11 -6.23 7.16
C LYS A 80 0.85 -5.03 7.77
N SER A 81 0.16 -4.18 8.52
CA SER A 81 0.83 -3.20 9.37
C SER A 81 1.56 -3.90 10.52
N THR A 82 2.54 -3.24 11.11
CA THR A 82 3.27 -3.72 12.29
C THR A 82 2.33 -4.02 13.45
N PRO A 83 1.34 -3.16 13.80
CA PRO A 83 0.29 -3.53 14.75
C PRO A 83 -0.44 -4.83 14.38
N ASP A 84 -0.78 -5.05 13.11
CA ASP A 84 -1.43 -6.31 12.69
C ASP A 84 -0.55 -7.53 12.94
N LEU A 85 0.74 -7.43 12.59
CA LEU A 85 1.69 -8.54 12.74
C LEU A 85 2.05 -8.80 14.20
N LEU A 86 2.13 -7.76 15.04
CA LEU A 86 2.35 -7.91 16.47
C LEU A 86 1.12 -8.51 17.16
N ARG A 87 -0.10 -8.11 16.80
CA ARG A 87 -1.35 -8.73 17.31
C ARG A 87 -1.42 -10.22 17.01
N ARG A 88 -0.92 -10.65 15.85
CA ARG A 88 -0.89 -12.07 15.48
C ARG A 88 0.00 -12.90 16.40
N LYS A 89 0.96 -12.28 17.10
CA LYS A 89 1.81 -12.94 18.09
C LYS A 89 1.17 -13.04 19.49
N ASP A 90 -0.01 -12.45 19.69
CA ASP A 90 -0.73 -12.54 20.96
C ASP A 90 -1.28 -13.97 21.17
N THR A 91 -1.10 -14.51 22.38
CA THR A 91 -1.62 -15.83 22.78
C THR A 91 -3.05 -15.77 23.35
N GLY A 92 -3.58 -14.56 23.55
CA GLY A 92 -4.97 -14.32 23.92
C GLY A 92 -5.97 -14.61 22.78
N VAL A 93 -7.25 -14.32 23.05
CA VAL A 93 -8.32 -14.47 22.06
C VAL A 93 -8.25 -13.32 21.06
N GLN A 94 -8.00 -13.63 19.79
CA GLN A 94 -7.88 -12.64 18.72
C GLN A 94 -9.21 -12.38 18.00
N ASP A 95 -9.40 -11.14 17.55
CA ASP A 95 -10.51 -10.76 16.69
C ASP A 95 -10.31 -11.29 15.26
N ALA A 96 -11.40 -11.76 14.65
CA ALA A 96 -11.44 -12.26 13.28
C ALA A 96 -12.84 -12.04 12.68
N PRO A 97 -12.98 -12.04 11.34
CA PRO A 97 -14.30 -12.11 10.72
C PRO A 97 -15.04 -13.37 11.16
N ASP A 98 -16.36 -13.32 11.18
CA ASP A 98 -17.24 -14.42 11.55
C ASP A 98 -17.35 -15.51 10.47
N ALA A 99 -17.14 -15.11 9.21
CA ALA A 99 -17.03 -15.97 8.04
C ALA A 99 -16.26 -15.26 6.92
N VAL A 100 -15.76 -16.03 5.97
CA VAL A 100 -15.17 -15.57 4.71
C VAL A 100 -16.03 -16.06 3.55
N LEU A 101 -16.46 -15.14 2.69
CA LEU A 101 -17.28 -15.43 1.52
C LEU A 101 -16.49 -15.12 0.26
N LEU A 102 -16.43 -16.06 -0.68
CA LEU A 102 -15.69 -15.92 -1.94
C LEU A 102 -16.64 -15.95 -3.14
N PRO A 103 -17.39 -14.87 -3.43
CA PRO A 103 -18.21 -14.78 -4.63
C PRO A 103 -17.32 -14.77 -5.89
N GLY A 104 -17.83 -15.32 -6.99
CA GLY A 104 -17.13 -15.33 -8.26
C GLY A 104 -17.82 -16.19 -9.31
N GLY A 105 -17.19 -16.31 -10.47
CA GLY A 105 -17.77 -16.99 -11.62
C GLY A 105 -18.86 -16.15 -12.33
N PRO A 106 -19.66 -16.77 -13.24
CA PRO A 106 -20.58 -16.05 -14.12
C PRO A 106 -21.62 -15.17 -13.41
N ASN A 107 -22.09 -15.59 -12.23
CA ASN A 107 -23.10 -14.88 -11.42
C ASN A 107 -22.46 -14.16 -10.22
N GLY A 108 -21.15 -13.89 -10.27
CA GLY A 108 -20.42 -13.34 -9.12
C GLY A 108 -20.96 -12.00 -8.64
N GLU A 109 -21.33 -11.09 -9.55
CA GLU A 109 -21.86 -9.78 -9.17
C GLU A 109 -23.25 -9.88 -8.51
N ASP A 110 -24.10 -10.79 -8.99
CA ASP A 110 -25.41 -11.05 -8.38
C ASP A 110 -25.23 -11.61 -6.96
N ALA A 111 -24.30 -12.55 -6.78
CA ALA A 111 -23.97 -13.06 -5.45
C ALA A 111 -23.45 -11.97 -4.50
N VAL A 112 -22.64 -11.02 -4.99
CA VAL A 112 -22.22 -9.85 -4.19
C VAL A 112 -23.45 -9.01 -3.79
N ALA A 113 -24.34 -8.69 -4.72
CA ALA A 113 -25.55 -7.92 -4.42
C ALA A 113 -26.44 -8.63 -3.39
N ASP A 114 -26.67 -9.93 -3.55
CA ASP A 114 -27.47 -10.74 -2.62
C ASP A 114 -26.86 -10.82 -1.22
N ILE A 115 -25.52 -10.93 -1.12
CA ILE A 115 -24.81 -10.86 0.17
C ILE A 115 -25.04 -9.49 0.82
N LEU A 116 -24.89 -8.39 0.07
CA LEU A 116 -25.06 -7.04 0.62
C LEU A 116 -26.49 -6.77 1.08
N HIS A 117 -27.50 -7.23 0.33
CA HIS A 117 -28.90 -7.15 0.76
C HIS A 117 -29.14 -7.97 2.04
N TYR A 118 -28.71 -9.24 2.06
CA TYR A 118 -28.87 -10.10 3.23
C TYR A 118 -28.22 -9.50 4.48
N CYS A 119 -26.97 -9.03 4.35
CA CYS A 119 -26.24 -8.41 5.44
C CYS A 119 -26.89 -7.12 5.94
N SER A 120 -27.49 -6.32 5.04
CA SER A 120 -28.20 -5.10 5.40
C SER A 120 -29.44 -5.41 6.24
N ASP A 121 -30.23 -6.41 5.83
CA ASP A 121 -31.45 -6.82 6.53
C ASP A 121 -31.18 -7.43 7.90
N HIS A 122 -30.01 -8.06 8.09
CA HIS A 122 -29.70 -8.86 9.27
C HIS A 122 -28.65 -8.22 10.20
N GLY A 123 -28.22 -6.99 9.91
CA GLY A 123 -27.26 -6.23 10.70
C GLY A 123 -25.90 -6.93 10.81
N ILE A 124 -25.33 -7.30 9.65
CA ILE A 124 -24.02 -7.95 9.54
C ILE A 124 -23.08 -7.02 8.78
N ALA A 125 -21.95 -6.64 9.38
CA ALA A 125 -20.94 -5.83 8.72
C ALA A 125 -20.23 -6.63 7.61
N VAL A 126 -19.77 -5.93 6.57
CA VAL A 126 -19.08 -6.52 5.42
C VAL A 126 -17.77 -5.78 5.18
N VAL A 127 -16.65 -6.50 5.19
CA VAL A 127 -15.32 -5.97 4.87
C VAL A 127 -14.87 -6.54 3.52
N PRO A 128 -14.86 -5.75 2.44
CA PRO A 128 -14.29 -6.18 1.17
C PRO A 128 -12.80 -6.48 1.33
N PHE A 129 -12.36 -7.60 0.75
CA PHE A 129 -11.02 -8.12 0.90
C PHE A 129 -10.47 -8.56 -0.46
N GLY A 130 -9.18 -8.27 -0.69
CA GLY A 130 -8.46 -8.69 -1.89
C GLY A 130 -7.15 -9.37 -1.51
N GLY A 131 -6.04 -8.67 -1.68
CA GLY A 131 -4.70 -9.20 -1.39
C GLY A 131 -4.32 -9.28 0.10
N GLY A 132 -5.11 -8.67 1.00
CA GLY A 132 -4.79 -8.63 2.42
C GLY A 132 -3.59 -7.74 2.79
N THR A 133 -3.22 -6.79 1.93
CA THR A 133 -1.96 -6.03 2.03
C THR A 133 -2.08 -4.63 2.64
N SER A 134 -3.24 -4.25 3.18
CA SER A 134 -3.45 -2.95 3.83
C SER A 134 -2.49 -2.75 5.01
N VAL A 135 -2.01 -1.53 5.21
CA VAL A 135 -1.09 -1.16 6.31
C VAL A 135 -1.66 -0.06 7.21
N VAL A 136 -2.98 0.14 7.17
CA VAL A 136 -3.68 1.25 7.85
C VAL A 136 -4.93 0.78 8.62
N GLY A 137 -4.99 -0.51 8.97
CA GLY A 137 -6.17 -1.14 9.59
C GLY A 137 -7.41 -1.20 8.70
N GLY A 138 -7.26 -0.99 7.38
CA GLY A 138 -8.38 -0.95 6.42
C GLY A 138 -9.16 -2.25 6.29
N LEU A 139 -8.58 -3.37 6.75
CA LEU A 139 -9.14 -4.73 6.65
C LEU A 139 -9.52 -5.32 8.02
N ASP A 140 -9.38 -4.56 9.11
CA ASP A 140 -9.73 -5.07 10.43
C ASP A 140 -11.22 -5.43 10.49
N PRO A 141 -11.59 -6.58 11.10
CA PRO A 141 -12.98 -7.05 11.19
C PRO A 141 -13.75 -6.29 12.28
N VAL A 142 -13.81 -4.97 12.13
CA VAL A 142 -14.56 -4.07 13.02
C VAL A 142 -16.05 -4.35 12.83
N ARG A 143 -16.75 -4.64 13.93
CA ARG A 143 -18.20 -4.84 13.95
C ARG A 143 -18.98 -3.55 14.22
N ASN A 144 -18.40 -2.56 14.92
CA ASN A 144 -19.17 -1.46 15.54
C ASN A 144 -20.42 -2.00 16.26
N ASP A 145 -21.60 -1.49 15.90
CA ASP A 145 -22.89 -1.85 16.52
C ASP A 145 -23.53 -3.10 15.89
N PHE A 146 -22.89 -3.72 14.88
CA PHE A 146 -23.37 -4.93 14.23
C PHE A 146 -23.04 -6.19 15.04
N ARG A 147 -23.90 -7.21 14.95
CA ARG A 147 -23.73 -8.45 15.73
C ARG A 147 -22.58 -9.33 15.22
N ALA A 148 -22.31 -9.26 13.92
CA ALA A 148 -21.32 -10.07 13.22
C ALA A 148 -20.67 -9.25 12.09
N VAL A 149 -19.53 -9.73 11.59
CA VAL A 149 -18.80 -9.15 10.46
C VAL A 149 -18.27 -10.26 9.56
N ILE A 150 -18.48 -10.15 8.26
CA ILE A 150 -17.93 -11.10 7.28
C ILE A 150 -16.85 -10.43 6.43
N SER A 151 -15.87 -11.22 6.02
CA SER A 151 -14.91 -10.81 4.99
C SER A 151 -15.43 -11.26 3.63
N LEU A 152 -15.55 -10.31 2.70
CA LEU A 152 -15.98 -10.56 1.33
C LEU A 152 -14.74 -10.58 0.42
N ASP A 153 -14.24 -11.77 0.18
CA ASP A 153 -13.00 -12.01 -0.54
C ASP A 153 -13.24 -12.08 -2.05
N MET A 154 -12.73 -11.07 -2.74
CA MET A 154 -12.95 -10.84 -4.16
C MET A 154 -11.99 -11.63 -5.06
N ARG A 155 -11.11 -12.49 -4.53
CA ARG A 155 -10.05 -13.15 -5.32
C ARG A 155 -10.54 -14.11 -6.41
N ARG A 156 -11.83 -14.47 -6.44
CA ARG A 156 -12.43 -15.23 -7.56
C ARG A 156 -12.94 -14.36 -8.72
N PHE A 157 -12.82 -13.04 -8.60
CA PHE A 157 -12.96 -12.08 -9.68
C PHE A 157 -11.58 -11.90 -10.34
N ASP A 158 -11.11 -12.94 -11.03
CA ASP A 158 -9.71 -13.16 -11.41
C ASP A 158 -9.44 -13.10 -12.92
N ARG A 159 -10.36 -12.50 -13.71
CA ARG A 159 -10.28 -12.52 -15.17
C ARG A 159 -9.93 -11.18 -15.81
N LEU A 160 -9.28 -11.26 -16.97
CA LEU A 160 -9.32 -10.20 -17.98
C LEU A 160 -10.68 -10.27 -18.70
N HIS A 161 -11.52 -9.26 -18.48
CA HIS A 161 -12.87 -9.21 -19.04
C HIS A 161 -12.86 -8.78 -20.51
N ARG A 162 -12.03 -7.79 -20.86
CA ARG A 162 -11.87 -7.29 -22.22
C ARG A 162 -10.52 -6.59 -22.38
N ILE A 163 -9.95 -6.66 -23.58
CA ILE A 163 -8.86 -5.79 -24.02
C ILE A 163 -9.19 -5.15 -25.38
N ASP A 164 -8.89 -3.87 -25.51
CA ASP A 164 -8.96 -3.07 -26.72
C ASP A 164 -7.54 -2.64 -27.10
N GLU A 165 -6.91 -3.42 -27.96
CA GLU A 165 -5.51 -3.20 -28.35
C GLU A 165 -5.31 -1.93 -29.20
N VAL A 166 -6.38 -1.40 -29.80
CA VAL A 166 -6.33 -0.17 -30.59
C VAL A 166 -6.34 1.04 -29.66
N SER A 167 -7.23 1.02 -28.67
CA SER A 167 -7.41 2.13 -27.73
C SER A 167 -6.45 2.08 -26.54
N GLY A 168 -5.80 0.93 -26.28
CA GLY A 168 -4.97 0.73 -25.10
C GLY A 168 -5.80 0.70 -23.81
N GLU A 169 -6.93 -0.01 -23.84
CA GLU A 169 -7.83 -0.17 -22.69
C GLU A 169 -7.99 -1.65 -22.33
N ALA A 170 -7.95 -1.96 -21.04
CA ALA A 170 -8.29 -3.28 -20.53
C ALA A 170 -9.29 -3.18 -19.37
N GLU A 171 -10.26 -4.08 -19.32
CA GLU A 171 -11.13 -4.26 -18.16
C GLU A 171 -10.72 -5.52 -17.41
N LEU A 172 -10.26 -5.35 -16.17
CA LEU A 172 -9.84 -6.42 -15.29
C LEU A 172 -10.85 -6.56 -14.14
N GLU A 173 -11.11 -7.81 -13.76
CA GLU A 173 -11.88 -8.09 -12.55
C GLU A 173 -11.08 -7.72 -11.28
N ALA A 174 -11.77 -7.33 -10.22
CA ALA A 174 -11.18 -6.67 -9.05
C ALA A 174 -10.27 -7.57 -8.19
N GLY A 175 -10.39 -8.88 -8.31
CA GLY A 175 -9.59 -9.89 -7.62
C GLY A 175 -8.26 -10.22 -8.31
N VAL A 176 -8.06 -9.80 -9.56
CA VAL A 176 -6.81 -10.02 -10.30
C VAL A 176 -5.65 -9.39 -9.53
N THR A 177 -4.57 -10.14 -9.30
CA THR A 177 -3.35 -9.65 -8.63
C THR A 177 -2.45 -8.88 -9.60
N GLY A 178 -1.48 -8.11 -9.08
CA GLY A 178 -0.48 -7.44 -9.92
C GLY A 178 0.21 -8.38 -10.94
N PRO A 179 0.86 -9.49 -10.50
CA PRO A 179 1.47 -10.45 -11.40
C PRO A 179 0.52 -11.04 -12.43
N GLU A 180 -0.71 -11.34 -12.02
CA GLU A 180 -1.69 -11.94 -12.91
C GLU A 180 -2.20 -10.93 -13.95
N ALA A 181 -2.35 -9.66 -13.58
CA ALA A 181 -2.67 -8.59 -14.53
C ALA A 181 -1.56 -8.45 -15.59
N GLU A 182 -0.29 -8.41 -15.18
CA GLU A 182 0.85 -8.34 -16.12
C GLU A 182 0.91 -9.59 -17.02
N ARG A 183 0.64 -10.78 -16.48
CA ARG A 183 0.59 -12.03 -17.25
C ARG A 183 -0.52 -11.99 -18.31
N LEU A 184 -1.75 -11.67 -17.90
CA LEU A 184 -2.93 -11.61 -18.77
C LEU A 184 -2.78 -10.56 -19.87
N LEU A 185 -2.28 -9.37 -19.54
CA LEU A 185 -2.03 -8.31 -20.54
C LEU A 185 -0.85 -8.66 -21.45
N GLY A 186 0.18 -9.32 -20.90
CA GLY A 186 1.38 -9.71 -21.64
C GLY A 186 1.11 -10.69 -22.78
N GLU A 187 0.09 -11.55 -22.65
CA GLU A 187 -0.39 -12.43 -23.73
C GLU A 187 -0.85 -11.64 -24.98
N HIS A 188 -1.18 -10.36 -24.81
CA HIS A 188 -1.57 -9.43 -25.88
C HIS A 188 -0.48 -8.39 -26.21
N GLY A 189 0.70 -8.50 -25.61
CA GLY A 189 1.80 -7.55 -25.77
C GLY A 189 1.59 -6.21 -25.06
N PHE A 190 0.79 -6.20 -23.99
CA PHE A 190 0.54 -5.03 -23.14
C PHE A 190 1.07 -5.24 -21.72
N SER A 191 1.29 -4.13 -21.01
CA SER A 191 1.61 -4.06 -19.60
C SER A 191 0.70 -3.02 -18.93
N LEU A 192 0.46 -3.21 -17.63
CA LEU A 192 -0.24 -2.22 -16.81
C LEU A 192 0.72 -1.13 -16.32
N GLY A 193 1.98 -1.50 -16.04
CA GLY A 193 3.01 -0.56 -15.60
C GLY A 193 2.79 -0.06 -14.16
N HIS A 194 2.07 -0.84 -13.34
CA HIS A 194 1.76 -0.48 -11.94
C HIS A 194 2.40 -1.46 -10.97
N PHE A 195 3.58 -1.08 -10.46
CA PHE A 195 4.40 -1.91 -9.58
C PHE A 195 4.54 -1.30 -8.17
N PRO A 196 3.50 -1.33 -7.32
CA PRO A 196 3.63 -0.96 -5.91
C PRO A 196 4.46 -2.01 -5.17
N GLN A 197 4.97 -1.69 -3.97
CA GLN A 197 5.76 -2.66 -3.20
C GLN A 197 4.97 -3.94 -2.86
N SER A 198 3.64 -3.84 -2.78
CA SER A 198 2.73 -4.95 -2.53
C SER A 198 2.28 -5.69 -3.80
N PHE A 199 2.88 -5.40 -4.96
CA PHE A 199 2.52 -5.90 -6.30
C PHE A 199 2.16 -7.39 -6.31
N GLU A 200 3.00 -8.24 -5.71
CA GLU A 200 2.88 -9.70 -5.76
C GLU A 200 1.55 -10.26 -5.22
N PHE A 201 0.87 -9.51 -4.34
CA PHE A 201 -0.33 -9.99 -3.65
C PHE A 201 -1.52 -9.05 -3.71
N ALA A 202 -1.29 -7.74 -3.86
CA ALA A 202 -2.36 -6.77 -3.97
C ALA A 202 -3.14 -6.95 -5.29
N THR A 203 -4.43 -6.58 -5.26
CA THR A 203 -5.35 -6.79 -6.37
C THR A 203 -5.76 -5.48 -7.04
N ILE A 204 -6.22 -5.55 -8.29
CA ILE A 204 -6.74 -4.41 -9.07
C ILE A 204 -7.81 -3.62 -8.29
N GLY A 205 -8.76 -4.31 -7.65
CA GLY A 205 -9.78 -3.67 -6.82
C GLY A 205 -9.19 -2.99 -5.58
N GLY A 206 -8.20 -3.62 -4.95
CA GLY A 206 -7.45 -3.04 -3.84
C GLY A 206 -6.72 -1.77 -4.24
N PHE A 207 -6.01 -1.79 -5.38
CA PHE A 207 -5.31 -0.63 -5.92
C PHE A 207 -6.25 0.56 -6.17
N ALA A 208 -7.46 0.31 -6.70
CA ALA A 208 -8.49 1.33 -6.89
C ALA A 208 -9.02 1.85 -5.56
N ALA A 209 -9.36 0.94 -4.64
CA ALA A 209 -9.97 1.27 -3.36
C ALA A 209 -9.03 2.08 -2.44
N THR A 210 -7.71 1.98 -2.60
CA THR A 210 -6.72 2.66 -1.76
C THR A 210 -5.95 3.78 -2.45
N ARG A 211 -6.22 4.06 -3.75
CA ARG A 211 -5.44 5.02 -4.56
C ARG A 211 -3.94 4.70 -4.57
N SER A 212 -3.62 3.42 -4.70
CA SER A 212 -2.22 2.97 -4.63
C SER A 212 -1.33 3.66 -5.67
N SER A 213 -0.03 3.74 -5.37
CA SER A 213 0.99 4.30 -6.24
C SER A 213 2.06 3.24 -6.54
N GLY A 214 2.40 3.09 -7.81
CA GLY A 214 3.44 2.18 -8.29
C GLY A 214 4.76 2.91 -8.48
N GLN A 215 5.88 2.19 -8.43
CA GLN A 215 7.23 2.77 -8.56
C GLN A 215 7.47 3.48 -9.90
N ASP A 216 6.72 3.09 -10.93
CA ASP A 216 6.79 3.57 -12.30
C ASP A 216 5.80 4.72 -12.59
N SER A 217 5.16 5.24 -11.53
CA SER A 217 4.12 6.28 -11.63
C SER A 217 4.61 7.62 -12.17
N ALA A 218 5.92 7.89 -12.18
CA ALA A 218 6.46 9.08 -12.85
C ALA A 218 6.32 8.97 -14.38
N GLY A 219 6.32 7.76 -14.94
CA GLY A 219 6.08 7.51 -16.36
C GLY A 219 4.63 7.19 -16.71
N TYR A 220 3.99 6.30 -15.95
CA TYR A 220 2.66 5.78 -16.31
C TYR A 220 1.50 6.39 -15.52
N GLY A 221 1.78 7.22 -14.51
CA GLY A 221 0.80 7.79 -13.58
C GLY A 221 0.55 6.89 -12.37
N ARG A 222 -0.15 7.40 -11.37
CA ARG A 222 -0.63 6.57 -10.26
C ARG A 222 -1.79 5.70 -10.72
N PHE A 223 -2.19 4.74 -9.89
CA PHE A 223 -3.30 3.87 -10.24
C PHE A 223 -4.60 4.64 -10.51
N ASN A 224 -4.89 5.70 -9.74
CA ASN A 224 -6.06 6.55 -9.98
C ASN A 224 -6.01 7.29 -11.32
N ASP A 225 -4.83 7.52 -11.89
CA ASP A 225 -4.63 8.18 -13.19
C ASP A 225 -4.71 7.16 -14.34
N MET A 226 -4.60 5.86 -14.03
CA MET A 226 -4.78 4.75 -14.98
C MET A 226 -6.27 4.37 -15.14
N ILE A 227 -7.11 4.63 -14.13
CA ILE A 227 -8.53 4.24 -14.14
C ILE A 227 -9.33 5.07 -15.14
N LEU A 228 -9.86 4.38 -16.14
CA LEU A 228 -10.79 4.91 -17.13
C LEU A 228 -12.24 4.78 -16.64
N GLY A 229 -12.55 3.72 -15.90
CA GLY A 229 -13.85 3.49 -15.28
C GLY A 229 -13.83 2.32 -14.32
N LEU A 230 -14.91 2.13 -13.57
CA LEU A 230 -15.06 0.99 -12.67
C LEU A 230 -16.53 0.63 -12.48
N ARG A 231 -16.75 -0.62 -12.05
CA ARG A 231 -18.05 -1.14 -11.66
C ARG A 231 -18.03 -1.48 -10.17
N MET A 232 -19.04 -0.97 -9.45
CA MET A 232 -19.15 -1.11 -8.00
C MET A 232 -20.58 -1.51 -7.62
N ILE A 233 -20.69 -2.54 -6.78
CA ILE A 233 -21.96 -3.00 -6.22
C ILE A 233 -22.14 -2.37 -4.84
N THR A 234 -23.32 -1.81 -4.59
CA THR A 234 -23.70 -1.20 -3.31
C THR A 234 -24.97 -1.86 -2.79
N PRO A 235 -25.30 -1.75 -1.49
CA PRO A 235 -26.57 -2.21 -0.93
C PRO A 235 -27.84 -1.69 -1.62
N VAL A 236 -27.75 -0.60 -2.38
CA VAL A 236 -28.90 0.04 -3.04
C VAL A 236 -28.86 -0.01 -4.57
N GLY A 237 -27.86 -0.68 -5.14
CA GLY A 237 -27.73 -0.86 -6.59
C GLY A 237 -26.31 -0.80 -7.12
N VAL A 238 -26.19 -0.78 -8.44
CA VAL A 238 -24.92 -0.87 -9.17
C VAL A 238 -24.52 0.49 -9.75
N LEU A 239 -23.26 0.85 -9.53
CA LEU A 239 -22.62 2.00 -10.17
C LEU A 239 -21.68 1.50 -11.27
N ASP A 240 -21.97 1.89 -12.52
CA ASP A 240 -21.07 1.71 -13.67
C ASP A 240 -20.54 3.09 -14.10
N LEU A 241 -19.32 3.39 -13.65
CA LEU A 241 -18.74 4.72 -13.68
C LEU A 241 -17.61 4.81 -14.69
N GLY A 242 -17.50 5.98 -15.34
CA GLY A 242 -16.48 6.25 -16.34
C GLY A 242 -17.02 6.16 -17.76
N ARG A 243 -16.72 7.19 -18.55
CA ARG A 243 -16.97 7.25 -19.99
C ARG A 243 -15.68 7.73 -20.64
N VAL A 244 -15.16 6.93 -21.56
CA VAL A 244 -13.88 7.17 -22.25
C VAL A 244 -14.10 7.97 -23.55
N PRO A 245 -13.08 8.73 -24.02
CA PRO A 245 -11.79 8.97 -23.36
C PRO A 245 -11.87 9.99 -22.23
N ALA A 246 -12.84 10.90 -22.25
CA ALA A 246 -13.09 11.88 -21.20
C ALA A 246 -14.55 12.35 -21.24
N SER A 247 -15.08 12.75 -20.09
CA SER A 247 -16.42 13.34 -19.96
C SER A 247 -16.37 14.59 -19.09
N ALA A 248 -17.08 15.63 -19.51
CA ALA A 248 -17.30 16.85 -18.73
C ALA A 248 -18.75 16.92 -18.17
N ALA A 249 -19.48 15.80 -18.18
CA ALA A 249 -20.85 15.74 -17.71
C ALA A 249 -20.91 15.71 -16.18
N GLY A 250 -20.82 16.90 -15.56
CA GLY A 250 -20.92 17.07 -14.11
C GLY A 250 -19.70 16.53 -13.33
N PRO A 251 -19.82 16.38 -12.00
CA PRO A 251 -18.76 15.82 -11.17
C PRO A 251 -18.40 14.38 -11.58
N ASP A 252 -17.10 14.07 -11.59
CA ASP A 252 -16.62 12.72 -11.89
C ASP A 252 -16.84 11.78 -10.69
N LEU A 253 -17.94 11.02 -10.74
CA LEU A 253 -18.31 10.09 -9.69
C LEU A 253 -17.30 8.94 -9.51
N ARG A 254 -16.38 8.70 -10.47
CA ARG A 254 -15.29 7.73 -10.25
C ARG A 254 -14.46 8.10 -9.03
N GLN A 255 -14.29 9.40 -8.76
CA GLN A 255 -13.54 9.91 -7.61
C GLN A 255 -14.22 9.60 -6.26
N LEU A 256 -15.49 9.20 -6.25
CA LEU A 256 -16.14 8.68 -5.05
C LEU A 256 -15.69 7.24 -4.76
N ALA A 257 -15.60 6.42 -5.80
CA ALA A 257 -15.24 5.01 -5.68
C ALA A 257 -13.73 4.78 -5.50
N ILE A 258 -12.91 5.58 -6.17
CA ILE A 258 -11.44 5.55 -6.07
C ILE A 258 -11.02 6.12 -4.72
N GLY A 259 -10.35 5.32 -3.89
CA GLY A 259 -10.04 5.71 -2.50
C GLY A 259 -11.17 5.50 -1.51
N SER A 260 -12.24 4.78 -1.89
CA SER A 260 -13.37 4.50 -1.01
C SER A 260 -13.09 3.46 0.06
N GLU A 261 -11.99 2.71 -0.03
CA GLU A 261 -11.58 1.71 0.97
C GLU A 261 -12.69 0.71 1.34
N GLY A 262 -13.60 0.41 0.40
CA GLY A 262 -14.73 -0.49 0.61
C GLY A 262 -15.88 0.09 1.43
N VAL A 263 -15.85 1.36 1.82
CA VAL A 263 -16.92 1.98 2.62
C VAL A 263 -18.15 2.36 1.79
N PHE A 264 -18.02 2.53 0.48
CA PHE A 264 -19.12 2.94 -0.40
C PHE A 264 -19.71 1.80 -1.24
N GLY A 265 -18.98 0.70 -1.37
CA GLY A 265 -19.40 -0.45 -2.17
C GLY A 265 -18.24 -1.42 -2.42
N VAL A 266 -18.56 -2.48 -3.15
CA VAL A 266 -17.63 -3.54 -3.56
C VAL A 266 -17.27 -3.32 -5.03
N ILE A 267 -16.01 -2.97 -5.31
CA ILE A 267 -15.51 -2.85 -6.69
C ILE A 267 -15.39 -4.25 -7.27
N THR A 268 -16.03 -4.51 -8.42
CA THR A 268 -16.01 -5.83 -9.10
C THR A 268 -15.16 -5.81 -10.37
N ARG A 269 -15.09 -4.67 -11.07
CA ARG A 269 -14.31 -4.51 -12.30
C ARG A 269 -13.70 -3.11 -12.39
N VAL A 270 -12.54 -3.02 -13.03
CA VAL A 270 -11.83 -1.76 -13.27
C VAL A 270 -11.37 -1.73 -14.73
N ARG A 271 -11.76 -0.67 -15.44
CA ARG A 271 -11.27 -0.32 -16.78
C ARG A 271 -10.06 0.56 -16.64
N LEU A 272 -8.95 0.16 -17.25
CA LEU A 272 -7.63 0.75 -17.09
C LEU A 272 -7.05 1.09 -18.45
N ARG A 273 -6.34 2.22 -18.51
CA ARG A 273 -5.40 2.49 -19.59
C ARG A 273 -4.20 1.55 -19.42
N VAL A 274 -3.84 0.86 -20.49
CA VAL A 274 -2.66 -0.02 -20.58
C VAL A 274 -1.75 0.46 -21.70
N HIS A 275 -0.49 0.01 -21.71
CA HIS A 275 0.48 0.40 -22.73
C HIS A 275 1.18 -0.83 -23.30
N ARG A 276 1.79 -0.69 -24.48
CA ARG A 276 2.64 -1.76 -25.04
C ARG A 276 3.81 -2.03 -24.10
N ILE A 277 4.22 -3.30 -24.02
CA ILE A 277 5.44 -3.68 -23.30
C ILE A 277 6.61 -2.86 -23.89
N PRO A 278 7.45 -2.22 -23.06
CA PRO A 278 8.58 -1.44 -23.53
C PRO A 278 9.55 -2.27 -24.39
N GLU A 279 10.00 -1.70 -25.51
CA GLU A 279 11.03 -2.32 -26.37
C GLU A 279 12.43 -2.19 -25.76
N SER A 280 12.64 -1.13 -24.97
CA SER A 280 13.91 -0.82 -24.34
C SER A 280 13.70 -0.30 -22.91
N THR A 281 14.62 -0.70 -22.03
CA THR A 281 14.72 -0.18 -20.66
C THR A 281 16.15 0.24 -20.36
N ARG A 282 16.34 1.49 -19.94
CA ARG A 282 17.65 2.06 -19.55
C ARG A 282 17.67 2.39 -18.06
N TYR A 283 18.81 2.16 -17.43
CA TYR A 283 19.00 2.29 -15.98
C TYR A 283 20.14 3.24 -15.69
N GLU A 284 19.95 4.10 -14.70
CA GLU A 284 21.07 4.87 -14.15
C GLU A 284 20.84 5.20 -12.67
N ALA A 285 21.88 4.95 -11.87
CA ALA A 285 21.97 5.39 -10.49
C ALA A 285 22.87 6.62 -10.35
N TRP A 286 22.61 7.40 -9.31
CA TRP A 286 23.21 8.70 -9.06
C TRP A 286 23.61 8.83 -7.59
N SER A 287 24.76 9.44 -7.33
CA SER A 287 25.12 9.96 -6.01
C SER A 287 24.89 11.46 -5.96
N PHE A 288 24.31 11.95 -4.87
CA PHE A 288 24.23 13.38 -4.53
C PHE A 288 24.93 13.64 -3.20
N PRO A 289 25.53 14.83 -3.00
CA PRO A 289 26.24 15.14 -1.76
C PRO A 289 25.31 15.16 -0.54
N ASP A 290 24.07 15.58 -0.72
CA ASP A 290 23.06 15.70 0.33
C ASP A 290 21.64 15.62 -0.24
N PHE A 291 20.66 15.39 0.63
CA PHE A 291 19.27 15.19 0.27
C PHE A 291 18.65 16.43 -0.37
N ALA A 292 19.03 17.63 0.06
CA ALA A 292 18.48 18.88 -0.49
C ALA A 292 18.92 19.09 -1.94
N THR A 293 20.19 18.82 -2.25
CA THR A 293 20.74 18.84 -3.60
C THR A 293 20.02 17.83 -4.49
N GLY A 294 19.85 16.59 -4.02
CA GLY A 294 19.11 15.57 -4.74
C GLY A 294 17.65 15.96 -5.01
N VAL A 295 16.91 16.43 -3.99
CA VAL A 295 15.51 16.88 -4.14
C VAL A 295 15.40 18.02 -5.16
N ALA A 296 16.33 18.97 -5.15
CA ALA A 296 16.36 20.07 -6.12
C ALA A 296 16.62 19.57 -7.56
N ALA A 297 17.47 18.57 -7.73
CA ALA A 297 17.73 17.92 -9.02
C ALA A 297 16.48 17.18 -9.53
N LEU A 298 15.83 16.39 -8.67
CA LEU A 298 14.58 15.69 -8.95
C LEU A 298 13.47 16.67 -9.36
N ARG A 299 13.28 17.75 -8.60
CA ARG A 299 12.35 18.82 -8.96
C ARG A 299 12.63 19.38 -10.36
N THR A 300 13.90 19.65 -10.66
CA THR A 300 14.29 20.23 -11.95
C THR A 300 13.89 19.31 -13.10
N ILE A 301 14.23 18.02 -13.05
CA ILE A 301 13.90 17.09 -14.14
C ILE A 301 12.38 16.87 -14.28
N THR A 302 11.63 16.88 -13.18
CA THR A 302 10.17 16.77 -13.20
C THR A 302 9.52 18.01 -13.82
N GLN A 303 10.01 19.20 -13.49
CA GLN A 303 9.45 20.47 -14.00
C GLN A 303 9.86 20.77 -15.44
N THR A 304 11.01 20.28 -15.91
CA THR A 304 11.38 20.36 -17.34
C THR A 304 10.59 19.36 -18.19
N GLY A 305 10.04 18.29 -17.60
CA GLY A 305 9.26 17.28 -18.30
C GLY A 305 10.10 16.16 -18.95
N THR A 306 11.39 16.11 -18.65
CA THR A 306 12.37 15.18 -19.24
C THR A 306 12.51 13.90 -18.43
N GLY A 307 11.91 13.87 -17.23
CA GLY A 307 12.16 12.89 -16.18
C GLY A 307 11.95 11.43 -16.59
N PRO A 308 12.44 10.47 -15.80
CA PRO A 308 12.38 9.03 -16.08
C PRO A 308 11.00 8.41 -15.82
N THR A 309 10.83 7.13 -16.18
CA THR A 309 9.65 6.30 -15.81
C THR A 309 9.64 5.98 -14.32
N VAL A 310 10.81 5.69 -13.74
CA VAL A 310 11.03 5.53 -12.29
C VAL A 310 12.00 6.60 -11.83
N VAL A 311 11.69 7.31 -10.75
CA VAL A 311 12.63 8.18 -10.03
C VAL A 311 12.48 7.99 -8.52
N ARG A 312 13.60 7.81 -7.85
CA ARG A 312 13.67 7.68 -6.38
C ARG A 312 14.92 8.37 -5.87
N LEU A 313 14.85 8.97 -4.70
CA LEU A 313 16.02 9.50 -4.00
C LEU A 313 16.00 9.07 -2.53
N SER A 314 16.92 8.19 -2.14
CA SER A 314 17.13 7.78 -0.75
C SER A 314 18.03 8.78 -0.04
N ASP A 315 17.68 9.15 1.20
CA ASP A 315 18.50 10.05 2.01
C ASP A 315 19.80 9.40 2.49
N GLU A 316 20.61 10.17 3.20
CA GLU A 316 21.94 9.76 3.64
C GLU A 316 21.87 8.56 4.60
N ALA A 317 20.87 8.53 5.48
CA ALA A 317 20.68 7.46 6.45
C ALA A 317 20.28 6.15 5.73
N GLU A 318 19.30 6.21 4.84
CA GLU A 318 18.86 5.05 4.06
C GLU A 318 19.99 4.52 3.18
N THR A 319 20.73 5.41 2.52
CA THR A 319 21.87 5.06 1.66
C THR A 319 22.97 4.38 2.46
N GLY A 320 23.33 4.92 3.64
CA GLY A 320 24.33 4.33 4.52
C GLY A 320 23.95 2.93 5.01
N VAL A 321 22.69 2.72 5.39
CA VAL A 321 22.19 1.40 5.82
C VAL A 321 22.26 0.40 4.68
N ASN A 322 21.78 0.76 3.49
CA ASN A 322 21.80 -0.13 2.32
C ASN A 322 23.24 -0.59 2.02
N LEU A 323 24.21 0.33 2.03
CA LEU A 323 25.63 0.02 1.82
C LEU A 323 26.18 -0.94 2.88
N ALA A 324 25.86 -0.72 4.15
CA ALA A 324 26.31 -1.56 5.26
C ALA A 324 25.71 -2.99 5.23
N THR A 325 24.55 -3.16 4.59
CA THR A 325 23.87 -4.47 4.49
C THR A 325 24.29 -5.31 3.28
N THR A 326 24.97 -4.73 2.28
CA THR A 326 25.58 -5.48 1.19
C THR A 326 26.83 -6.20 1.66
N GLU A 327 26.94 -7.51 1.39
CA GLU A 327 28.11 -8.34 1.74
C GLU A 327 29.43 -7.87 1.10
N ALA A 328 29.36 -6.94 0.14
CA ALA A 328 30.49 -6.28 -0.52
C ALA A 328 31.11 -5.15 0.34
N ILE A 329 31.41 -5.43 1.60
CA ILE A 329 32.17 -4.51 2.45
C ILE A 329 33.60 -4.44 1.91
N GLY A 330 33.87 -3.46 1.02
CA GLY A 330 35.24 -3.12 0.63
C GLY A 330 35.51 -2.79 -0.85
N GLU A 331 34.58 -2.94 -1.79
CA GLU A 331 34.91 -2.81 -3.23
C GLU A 331 34.16 -1.73 -4.03
N THR A 332 33.47 -0.78 -3.40
CA THR A 332 33.03 0.43 -4.15
C THR A 332 32.90 1.64 -3.23
N GLN A 333 33.62 2.71 -3.58
CA GLN A 333 33.63 4.01 -2.89
C GLN A 333 32.31 4.77 -3.06
N ILE A 334 31.21 4.30 -2.47
CA ILE A 334 30.07 5.19 -2.20
C ILE A 334 30.33 5.80 -0.83
N THR A 335 31.24 6.76 -0.78
CA THR A 335 31.62 7.49 0.43
C THR A 335 30.58 8.56 0.75
N GLY A 336 29.47 8.15 1.37
CA GLY A 336 28.44 9.06 1.88
C GLY A 336 27.54 9.70 0.82
N GLY A 337 26.53 10.45 1.28
CA GLY A 337 25.55 11.14 0.45
C GLY A 337 24.27 10.34 0.18
N CYS A 338 23.51 10.77 -0.82
CA CYS A 338 22.21 10.21 -1.19
C CYS A 338 22.29 9.39 -2.47
N LEU A 339 21.48 8.33 -2.56
CA LEU A 339 21.35 7.48 -3.75
C LEU A 339 20.08 7.84 -4.53
N GLY A 340 20.25 8.29 -5.77
CA GLY A 340 19.18 8.47 -6.75
C GLY A 340 19.09 7.30 -7.72
N ILE A 341 17.88 6.83 -8.01
CA ILE A 341 17.62 5.79 -9.03
C ILE A 341 16.75 6.38 -10.13
N THR A 342 17.12 6.11 -11.39
CA THR A 342 16.35 6.47 -12.58
C THR A 342 16.22 5.28 -13.53
N VAL A 343 15.00 5.04 -14.05
CA VAL A 343 14.73 4.00 -15.07
C VAL A 343 13.88 4.59 -16.18
N PHE A 344 14.21 4.31 -17.43
CA PHE A 344 13.54 4.84 -18.62
C PHE A 344 13.02 3.70 -19.45
N GLU A 345 11.74 3.75 -19.81
CA GLU A 345 11.06 2.74 -20.61
C GLU A 345 10.43 3.34 -21.86
N GLY A 346 10.43 2.58 -22.96
CA GLY A 346 9.76 2.93 -24.22
C GLY A 346 10.45 2.30 -25.43
N THR A 347 10.43 3.00 -26.56
CA THR A 347 11.24 2.62 -27.72
C THR A 347 12.73 2.91 -27.47
N GLN A 348 13.60 2.38 -28.33
CA GLN A 348 15.03 2.66 -28.23
C GLN A 348 15.32 4.17 -28.29
N GLU A 349 14.77 4.90 -29.27
CA GLU A 349 15.00 6.34 -29.43
C GLU A 349 14.42 7.16 -28.27
N HIS A 350 13.25 6.76 -27.76
CA HIS A 350 12.59 7.44 -26.65
C HIS A 350 13.41 7.34 -25.36
N THR A 351 13.87 6.14 -25.03
CA THR A 351 14.71 5.94 -23.84
C THR A 351 16.05 6.63 -23.99
N GLU A 352 16.68 6.62 -25.17
CA GLU A 352 17.94 7.31 -25.44
C GLU A 352 17.83 8.82 -25.23
N SER A 353 16.82 9.45 -25.82
CA SER A 353 16.62 10.90 -25.75
C SER A 353 16.32 11.37 -24.33
N ARG A 354 15.34 10.75 -23.64
CA ARG A 354 14.97 11.13 -22.26
C ARG A 354 16.10 10.89 -21.27
N HIS A 355 16.82 9.78 -21.43
CA HIS A 355 17.99 9.47 -20.62
C HIS A 355 19.08 10.53 -20.80
N ALA A 356 19.44 10.87 -22.04
CA ALA A 356 20.50 11.86 -22.32
C ALA A 356 20.18 13.24 -21.71
N GLU A 357 18.94 13.71 -21.85
CA GLU A 357 18.51 15.01 -21.32
C GLU A 357 18.45 15.01 -19.79
N THR A 358 17.85 13.98 -19.18
CA THR A 358 17.82 13.83 -17.72
C THR A 358 19.23 13.73 -17.14
N ARG A 359 20.11 12.96 -17.79
CA ARG A 359 21.50 12.80 -17.38
C ARG A 359 22.23 14.15 -17.34
N ALA A 360 22.08 14.96 -18.39
CA ALA A 360 22.70 16.29 -18.45
C ALA A 360 22.20 17.20 -17.32
N LEU A 361 20.89 17.18 -17.04
CA LEU A 361 20.29 17.98 -15.96
C LEU A 361 20.74 17.51 -14.58
N LEU A 362 20.73 16.20 -14.29
CA LEU A 362 21.17 15.68 -12.99
C LEU A 362 22.65 15.96 -12.74
N ALA A 363 23.51 15.78 -13.74
CA ALA A 363 24.94 16.12 -13.65
C ALA A 363 25.16 17.62 -13.36
N ALA A 364 24.42 18.50 -14.04
CA ALA A 364 24.49 19.95 -13.80
C ALA A 364 23.95 20.38 -12.43
N ARG A 365 23.23 19.50 -11.73
CA ARG A 365 22.62 19.74 -10.41
C ARG A 365 23.28 18.94 -9.28
N GLY A 366 24.56 18.58 -9.45
CA GLY A 366 25.36 17.95 -8.41
C GLY A 366 25.22 16.42 -8.32
N GLY A 367 24.56 15.79 -9.30
CA GLY A 367 24.51 14.34 -9.42
C GLY A 367 25.78 13.76 -10.05
N THR A 368 26.33 12.71 -9.46
CA THR A 368 27.42 11.92 -10.05
C THR A 368 26.88 10.55 -10.46
N SER A 369 27.08 10.17 -11.72
CA SER A 369 26.65 8.86 -12.23
C SER A 369 27.37 7.71 -11.51
N LEU A 370 26.62 6.70 -11.11
CA LEU A 370 27.10 5.42 -10.56
C LEU A 370 26.90 4.26 -11.55
N GLY A 371 26.49 4.56 -12.79
CA GLY A 371 26.14 3.55 -13.79
C GLY A 371 24.81 2.82 -13.49
N GLU A 372 24.56 1.71 -14.20
CA GLU A 372 23.29 0.97 -14.10
C GLU A 372 23.22 -0.02 -12.92
N GLY A 373 24.37 -0.44 -12.38
CA GLY A 373 24.46 -1.53 -11.40
C GLY A 373 23.55 -1.36 -10.18
N PRO A 374 23.63 -0.23 -9.44
CA PRO A 374 22.79 0.00 -8.27
C PRO A 374 21.29 0.09 -8.61
N ALA A 375 20.93 0.67 -9.77
CA ALA A 375 19.54 0.75 -10.23
C ALA A 375 18.95 -0.64 -10.54
N ARG A 376 19.72 -1.51 -11.23
CA ARG A 376 19.31 -2.90 -11.46
C ARG A 376 19.24 -3.72 -10.17
N ALA A 377 20.15 -3.47 -9.22
CA ALA A 377 20.12 -4.13 -7.91
C ALA A 377 18.88 -3.73 -7.11
N TRP A 378 18.55 -2.43 -7.09
CA TRP A 378 17.32 -1.92 -6.50
C TRP A 378 16.09 -2.56 -7.13
N GLU A 379 16.01 -2.61 -8.47
CA GLU A 379 14.87 -3.19 -9.18
C GLU A 379 14.66 -4.67 -8.81
N ARG A 380 15.72 -5.49 -8.78
CA ARG A 380 15.62 -6.90 -8.36
C ARG A 380 15.14 -7.07 -6.91
N GLY A 381 15.49 -6.14 -6.03
CA GLY A 381 15.18 -6.20 -4.60
C GLY A 381 13.90 -5.47 -4.18
N ARG A 382 13.21 -4.79 -5.11
CA ARG A 382 12.18 -3.77 -4.78
C ARG A 382 10.96 -4.29 -4.03
N PHE A 383 10.71 -5.60 -4.03
CA PHE A 383 9.62 -6.26 -3.30
C PHE A 383 10.06 -7.01 -2.03
N ALA A 384 11.36 -7.02 -1.70
CA ALA A 384 11.90 -7.84 -0.61
C ALA A 384 11.80 -7.19 0.78
N ALA A 385 11.64 -5.86 0.87
CA ALA A 385 11.72 -5.16 2.15
C ALA A 385 10.68 -5.62 3.21
N PRO A 386 9.43 -5.98 2.87
CA PRO A 386 8.49 -6.52 3.85
C PRO A 386 8.96 -7.84 4.50
N TYR A 387 9.70 -8.70 3.79
CA TYR A 387 10.30 -9.89 4.39
C TYR A 387 11.38 -9.52 5.41
N LEU A 388 12.20 -8.49 5.13
CA LEU A 388 13.20 -7.98 6.07
C LEU A 388 12.53 -7.42 7.33
N ARG A 389 11.44 -6.66 7.17
CA ARG A 389 10.65 -6.13 8.29
C ARG A 389 10.23 -7.25 9.24
N ASP A 390 9.72 -8.36 8.72
CA ASP A 390 9.22 -9.43 9.58
C ASP A 390 10.36 -10.10 10.37
N SER A 391 11.52 -10.28 9.75
CA SER A 391 12.72 -10.76 10.43
C SER A 391 13.22 -9.77 11.49
N LEU A 392 13.09 -8.45 11.26
CA LEU A 392 13.37 -7.41 12.26
C LEU A 392 12.38 -7.46 13.44
N LEU A 393 11.08 -7.59 13.16
CA LEU A 393 10.02 -7.72 14.16
C LEU A 393 10.20 -8.97 15.02
N ALA A 394 10.64 -10.09 14.43
CA ALA A 394 10.96 -11.32 15.17
C ALA A 394 12.18 -11.15 16.09
N ALA A 395 13.16 -10.34 15.69
CA ALA A 395 14.35 -10.04 16.49
C ALA A 395 14.13 -8.97 17.58
N GLY A 396 12.88 -8.54 17.80
CA GLY A 396 12.52 -7.54 18.81
C GLY A 396 12.70 -6.09 18.36
N ALA A 397 13.02 -5.83 17.08
CA ALA A 397 12.98 -4.48 16.53
C ALA A 397 11.53 -4.08 16.22
N LEU A 398 11.15 -2.83 16.40
CA LEU A 398 10.07 -2.21 15.65
C LEU A 398 10.61 -1.84 14.27
N CYS A 399 9.86 -2.15 13.22
CA CYS A 399 10.18 -1.73 11.85
C CYS A 399 8.88 -1.40 11.15
N GLU A 400 8.65 -0.13 10.84
CA GLU A 400 7.44 0.31 10.14
C GLU A 400 7.72 1.47 9.21
N THR A 401 6.78 1.71 8.31
CA THR A 401 6.80 2.71 7.28
C THR A 401 5.62 3.67 7.41
N LEU A 402 5.85 4.92 7.04
CA LEU A 402 4.77 5.89 6.85
C LEU A 402 5.13 6.83 5.71
N GLU A 403 4.13 7.51 5.16
CA GLU A 403 4.31 8.32 3.98
C GLU A 403 3.34 9.50 3.97
N THR A 404 3.75 10.55 3.27
CA THR A 404 3.03 11.81 3.13
C THR A 404 3.50 12.49 1.84
N ALA A 405 2.79 13.50 1.35
CA ALA A 405 3.26 14.33 0.27
C ALA A 405 3.15 15.83 0.61
N THR A 406 3.98 16.63 -0.05
CA THR A 406 3.90 18.09 0.07
C THR A 406 4.47 18.78 -1.17
N VAL A 407 4.31 20.10 -1.24
CA VAL A 407 4.88 20.92 -2.29
C VAL A 407 6.39 21.04 -2.17
N TRP A 408 7.09 21.26 -3.29
CA TRP A 408 8.56 21.28 -3.32
C TRP A 408 9.22 22.24 -2.34
N SER A 409 8.61 23.39 -2.09
CA SER A 409 9.15 24.40 -1.16
C SER A 409 9.06 23.99 0.31
N ASN A 410 8.21 23.01 0.64
CA ASN A 410 7.95 22.56 2.01
C ASN A 410 8.66 21.23 2.35
N THR A 411 9.24 20.55 1.37
CA THR A 411 9.90 19.25 1.55
C THR A 411 10.92 19.23 2.71
N PRO A 412 11.81 20.23 2.88
CA PRO A 412 12.77 20.22 3.99
C PRO A 412 12.10 20.35 5.37
N VAL A 413 11.08 21.22 5.47
CA VAL A 413 10.35 21.49 6.72
C VAL A 413 9.57 20.25 7.15
N LEU A 414 8.81 19.65 6.23
CA LEU A 414 8.04 18.44 6.51
C LEU A 414 8.95 17.27 6.91
N LYS A 415 10.05 17.03 6.18
CA LYS A 415 11.02 15.97 6.52
C LYS A 415 11.54 16.14 7.94
N ALA A 416 12.01 17.34 8.29
CA ALA A 416 12.56 17.62 9.60
C ALA A 416 11.52 17.39 10.72
N ALA A 417 10.31 17.93 10.57
CA ALA A 417 9.27 17.82 11.57
C ALA A 417 8.83 16.37 11.83
N VAL A 418 8.68 15.56 10.77
CA VAL A 418 8.31 14.14 10.90
C VAL A 418 9.44 13.33 11.53
N THR A 419 10.68 13.55 11.11
CA THR A 419 11.84 12.89 11.70
C THR A 419 11.97 13.24 13.19
N GLU A 420 11.86 14.51 13.56
CA GLU A 420 11.91 14.95 14.95
C GLU A 420 10.80 14.33 15.80
N ALA A 421 9.56 14.32 15.31
CA ALA A 421 8.42 13.74 16.02
C ALA A 421 8.61 12.24 16.29
N LEU A 422 9.06 11.48 15.29
CA LEU A 422 9.34 10.05 15.41
C LEU A 422 10.48 9.79 16.40
N THR A 423 11.63 10.46 16.22
CA THR A 423 12.79 10.27 17.08
C THR A 423 12.48 10.65 18.53
N THR A 424 11.77 11.76 18.76
CA THR A 424 11.41 12.23 20.11
C THR A 424 10.44 11.28 20.79
N SER A 425 9.38 10.86 20.09
CA SER A 425 8.38 9.95 20.65
C SER A 425 8.98 8.58 21.00
N LEU A 426 9.82 8.02 20.13
CA LEU A 426 10.48 6.75 20.38
C LEU A 426 11.56 6.85 21.47
N ALA A 427 12.32 7.95 21.53
CA ALA A 427 13.26 8.20 22.62
C ALA A 427 12.56 8.24 23.98
N ALA A 428 11.36 8.86 24.06
CA ALA A 428 10.55 8.87 25.27
C ALA A 428 10.09 7.47 25.72
N SER A 429 9.99 6.51 24.80
CA SER A 429 9.73 5.09 25.11
C SER A 429 10.98 4.31 25.57
N GLY A 430 12.16 4.94 25.63
CA GLY A 430 13.39 4.31 26.10
C GLY A 430 14.17 3.57 25.01
N THR A 431 14.05 3.99 23.74
CA THR A 431 14.85 3.45 22.63
C THR A 431 15.25 4.56 21.65
N PRO A 432 16.49 4.59 21.16
CA PRO A 432 16.82 5.42 20.01
C PRO A 432 16.11 4.89 18.76
N ALA A 433 15.89 5.78 17.79
CA ALA A 433 15.23 5.43 16.53
C ALA A 433 16.11 5.81 15.34
N LEU A 434 16.25 4.88 14.41
CA LEU A 434 16.76 5.14 13.07
C LEU A 434 15.57 5.51 12.18
N VAL A 435 15.53 6.76 11.74
CA VAL A 435 14.52 7.27 10.81
C VAL A 435 15.19 7.55 9.47
N MET A 436 14.83 6.75 8.48
CA MET A 436 15.27 6.88 7.09
C MET A 436 14.15 7.52 6.27
N CYS A 437 14.51 8.22 5.20
CA CYS A 437 13.54 8.85 4.32
C CYS A 437 13.97 8.77 2.86
N HIS A 438 13.01 8.67 1.95
CA HIS A 438 13.25 8.84 0.53
C HIS A 438 12.12 9.62 -0.15
N VAL A 439 12.46 10.26 -1.27
CA VAL A 439 11.46 10.67 -2.25
C VAL A 439 11.02 9.43 -3.03
N SER A 440 9.78 9.02 -2.85
CA SER A 440 9.21 7.84 -3.52
C SER A 440 8.48 8.17 -4.82
N HIS A 441 7.88 9.36 -4.91
CA HIS A 441 7.13 9.84 -6.07
C HIS A 441 7.32 11.34 -6.26
N VAL A 442 7.26 11.80 -7.50
CA VAL A 442 7.44 13.21 -7.88
C VAL A 442 6.24 13.72 -8.66
N TYR A 443 5.98 15.01 -8.51
CA TYR A 443 4.91 15.75 -9.17
C TYR A 443 5.45 17.07 -9.69
N PRO A 444 4.81 17.70 -10.69
CA PRO A 444 5.19 19.06 -11.11
C PRO A 444 5.25 20.05 -9.94
N THR A 445 4.37 19.89 -8.95
CA THR A 445 4.21 20.81 -7.81
C THR A 445 4.81 20.31 -6.49
N GLY A 446 5.19 19.03 -6.38
CA GLY A 446 5.63 18.47 -5.10
C GLY A 446 6.20 17.06 -5.18
N ALA A 447 6.36 16.44 -4.02
CA ALA A 447 6.89 15.09 -3.90
C ALA A 447 6.25 14.34 -2.73
N SER A 448 6.23 13.02 -2.87
CA SER A 448 5.95 12.09 -1.77
C SER A 448 7.23 11.82 -0.99
N LEU A 449 7.15 11.93 0.33
CA LEU A 449 8.18 11.50 1.27
C LEU A 449 7.73 10.21 1.94
N TYR A 450 8.62 9.24 1.97
CA TYR A 450 8.39 7.93 2.56
C TYR A 450 9.44 7.67 3.62
N PHE A 451 8.99 7.35 4.82
CA PHE A 451 9.83 7.15 5.98
C PHE A 451 9.83 5.68 6.36
N THR A 452 11.02 5.16 6.68
CA THR A 452 11.20 3.85 7.30
C THR A 452 11.79 4.07 8.68
N VAL A 453 11.16 3.49 9.70
CA VAL A 453 11.49 3.70 11.10
C VAL A 453 11.90 2.37 11.71
N VAL A 454 13.09 2.33 12.33
CA VAL A 454 13.58 1.19 13.09
C VAL A 454 13.91 1.61 14.52
N ALA A 455 13.36 0.90 15.49
CA ALA A 455 13.57 1.14 16.93
C ALA A 455 13.57 -0.19 17.69
N GLY A 456 13.92 -0.20 18.98
CA GLY A 456 13.73 -1.38 19.83
C GLY A 456 12.30 -1.47 20.36
N GLN A 457 11.72 -2.67 20.41
CA GLN A 457 10.44 -2.89 21.11
C GLN A 457 10.61 -2.62 22.62
N ARG A 458 9.67 -1.88 23.22
CA ARG A 458 9.64 -1.49 24.64
C ARG A 458 8.20 -1.56 25.16
N GLY A 459 8.02 -2.09 26.37
CA GLY A 459 6.68 -2.20 26.97
C GLY A 459 5.72 -2.97 26.06
N ASP A 460 4.55 -2.39 25.79
CA ASP A 460 3.68 -2.82 24.70
C ASP A 460 4.15 -2.17 23.37
N PRO A 461 4.72 -2.95 22.44
CA PRO A 461 5.23 -2.41 21.17
C PRO A 461 4.13 -1.84 20.26
N ILE A 462 2.87 -2.26 20.41
CA ILE A 462 1.74 -1.70 19.66
C ILE A 462 1.45 -0.29 20.17
N GLU A 463 1.28 -0.11 21.48
CA GLU A 463 1.06 1.21 22.08
C GLU A 463 2.24 2.17 21.82
N GLN A 464 3.47 1.64 21.90
CA GLN A 464 4.70 2.36 21.56
C GLN A 464 4.65 2.91 20.12
N TRP A 465 4.29 2.08 19.14
CA TRP A 465 4.20 2.52 17.76
C TRP A 465 3.03 3.47 17.52
N LEU A 466 1.84 3.21 18.11
CA LEU A 466 0.68 4.08 17.95
C LEU A 466 0.94 5.50 18.46
N ALA A 467 1.68 5.66 19.57
CA ALA A 467 2.11 6.96 20.07
C ALA A 467 3.04 7.69 19.08
N ALA A 468 4.04 6.98 18.53
CA ALA A 468 4.98 7.55 17.55
C ALA A 468 4.28 7.91 16.23
N LYS A 469 3.40 7.04 15.73
CA LYS A 469 2.59 7.27 14.54
C LYS A 469 1.67 8.47 14.70
N LYS A 470 1.06 8.64 15.88
CA LYS A 470 0.26 9.83 16.21
C LYS A 470 1.10 11.10 16.17
N ALA A 471 2.25 11.11 16.85
CA ALA A 471 3.14 12.27 16.87
C ALA A 471 3.60 12.66 15.45
N ALA A 472 3.98 11.69 14.62
CA ALA A 472 4.34 11.91 13.23
C ALA A 472 3.18 12.48 12.41
N SER A 473 1.97 11.94 12.58
CA SER A 473 0.76 12.40 11.86
C SER A 473 0.35 13.81 12.27
N ASP A 474 0.46 14.15 13.57
CA ASP A 474 0.25 15.51 14.06
C ASP A 474 1.27 16.49 13.44
N ALA A 475 2.53 16.09 13.32
CA ALA A 475 3.58 16.89 12.68
C ALA A 475 3.34 17.08 11.17
N ILE A 476 2.87 16.04 10.47
CA ILE A 476 2.46 16.11 9.05
C ILE A 476 1.40 17.19 8.88
N MET A 477 0.32 17.12 9.67
CA MET A 477 -0.79 18.08 9.56
C MET A 477 -0.37 19.50 9.93
N ALA A 478 0.44 19.65 10.99
CA ALA A 478 0.92 20.96 11.44
C ALA A 478 1.81 21.68 10.42
N THR A 479 2.48 20.92 9.54
CA THR A 479 3.38 21.45 8.50
C THR A 479 2.75 21.47 7.11
N GLY A 480 1.46 21.13 6.98
CA GLY A 480 0.74 21.17 5.71
C GLY A 480 1.13 20.06 4.72
N GLY A 481 1.58 18.91 5.23
CA GLY A 481 1.65 17.68 4.43
C GLY A 481 0.28 17.03 4.29
N THR A 482 0.09 16.18 3.28
CA THR A 482 -1.11 15.34 3.17
C THR A 482 -1.02 14.21 4.20
N ILE A 483 -2.12 13.89 4.90
CA ILE A 483 -2.07 12.85 5.95
C ILE A 483 -1.59 11.48 5.45
N THR A 484 -1.88 11.17 4.20
CA THR A 484 -1.40 10.01 3.45
C THR A 484 -1.22 10.44 1.99
N HIS A 485 -0.41 9.71 1.24
CA HIS A 485 -0.30 9.87 -0.20
C HIS A 485 -0.69 8.60 -0.98
N HIS A 486 -0.42 7.39 -0.47
CA HIS A 486 -0.81 6.12 -1.13
C HIS A 486 -1.05 4.92 -0.21
N HIS A 487 -0.89 5.06 1.12
CA HIS A 487 -1.28 4.00 2.06
C HIS A 487 -2.80 3.93 2.31
N ALA A 488 -3.52 5.00 1.97
CA ALA A 488 -4.95 5.25 2.26
C ALA A 488 -5.21 5.65 3.71
N VAL A 489 -6.49 5.85 4.08
CA VAL A 489 -6.87 6.40 5.38
C VAL A 489 -7.04 5.30 6.43
N GLY A 490 -7.80 4.27 6.09
CA GLY A 490 -8.13 3.16 6.99
C GLY A 490 -8.70 3.63 8.33
N SER A 491 -8.37 2.91 9.40
CA SER A 491 -8.57 3.38 10.77
C SER A 491 -7.45 4.30 11.23
N ASP A 492 -6.24 4.08 10.72
CA ASP A 492 -5.01 4.70 11.22
C ASP A 492 -4.98 6.20 11.00
N HIS A 493 -5.36 6.69 9.81
CA HIS A 493 -5.33 8.13 9.50
C HIS A 493 -6.69 8.82 9.67
N ARG A 494 -7.75 8.05 9.92
CA ARG A 494 -9.12 8.56 10.12
C ARG A 494 -9.22 9.72 11.12
N PRO A 495 -8.48 9.75 12.25
CA PRO A 495 -8.55 10.87 13.19
C PRO A 495 -8.21 12.25 12.59
N TRP A 496 -7.40 12.30 11.53
CA TRP A 496 -6.96 13.56 10.90
C TRP A 496 -7.78 13.96 9.67
N MET A 497 -8.71 13.10 9.21
CA MET A 497 -9.52 13.39 8.03
C MET A 497 -10.35 14.67 8.15
N ARG A 498 -10.85 15.03 9.34
CA ARG A 498 -11.54 16.31 9.55
C ARG A 498 -10.62 17.50 9.26
N ALA A 499 -9.35 17.42 9.61
CA ALA A 499 -8.37 18.46 9.30
C ALA A 499 -8.00 18.48 7.81
N GLU A 500 -7.99 17.32 7.14
CA GLU A 500 -7.68 17.17 5.71
C GLU A 500 -8.80 17.76 4.82
N VAL A 501 -10.08 17.42 5.08
CA VAL A 501 -11.20 17.77 4.18
C VAL A 501 -12.18 18.81 4.73
N GLY A 502 -11.99 19.23 5.99
CA GLY A 502 -12.87 20.16 6.70
C GLY A 502 -14.22 19.55 7.08
N ASP A 503 -14.98 20.26 7.92
CA ASP A 503 -16.27 19.77 8.44
C ASP A 503 -17.30 19.51 7.33
N LEU A 504 -17.38 20.38 6.33
CA LEU A 504 -18.29 20.19 5.20
C LEU A 504 -17.90 18.96 4.38
N GLY A 505 -16.59 18.69 4.19
CA GLY A 505 -16.11 17.49 3.52
C GLY A 505 -16.50 16.22 4.28
N VAL A 506 -16.38 16.23 5.61
CA VAL A 506 -16.85 15.13 6.46
C VAL A 506 -18.36 14.91 6.30
N THR A 507 -19.17 15.97 6.28
CA THR A 507 -20.62 15.85 6.06
C THR A 507 -20.95 15.27 4.68
N LEU A 508 -20.22 15.66 3.64
CA LEU A 508 -20.40 15.09 2.29
C LEU A 508 -20.07 13.59 2.27
N LEU A 509 -18.94 13.19 2.86
CA LEU A 509 -18.55 11.78 2.95
C LEU A 509 -19.60 10.95 3.69
N ARG A 510 -20.12 11.44 4.83
CA ARG A 510 -21.19 10.79 5.59
C ARG A 510 -22.50 10.71 4.81
N THR A 511 -22.86 11.76 4.05
CA THR A 511 -24.08 11.78 3.23
C THR A 511 -24.00 10.77 2.10
N ILE A 512 -22.86 10.68 1.43
CA ILE A 512 -22.60 9.70 0.36
C ILE A 512 -22.66 8.29 0.94
N LYS A 513 -21.99 8.05 2.08
CA LYS A 513 -22.06 6.77 2.81
C LYS A 513 -23.49 6.36 3.12
N ALA A 514 -24.28 7.25 3.73
CA ALA A 514 -25.67 6.98 4.08
C ALA A 514 -26.58 6.74 2.87
N THR A 515 -26.22 7.30 1.70
CA THR A 515 -26.98 7.10 0.45
C THR A 515 -26.66 5.74 -0.17
N LEU A 516 -25.39 5.38 -0.25
CA LEU A 516 -24.95 4.13 -0.89
C LEU A 516 -25.09 2.91 0.03
N ASP A 517 -25.04 3.11 1.33
CA ASP A 517 -25.17 2.08 2.36
C ASP A 517 -26.01 2.60 3.54
N PRO A 518 -27.35 2.62 3.39
CA PRO A 518 -28.25 3.11 4.43
C PRO A 518 -28.17 2.34 5.75
N ALA A 519 -27.84 1.05 5.69
CA ALA A 519 -27.68 0.21 6.88
C ALA A 519 -26.32 0.43 7.57
N GLY A 520 -25.34 1.00 6.87
CA GLY A 520 -24.00 1.29 7.40
C GLY A 520 -23.07 0.07 7.51
N ILE A 521 -23.41 -1.05 6.87
CA ILE A 521 -22.72 -2.34 6.99
C ILE A 521 -21.34 -2.40 6.33
N LEU A 522 -21.08 -1.57 5.32
CA LEU A 522 -19.86 -1.64 4.51
C LEU A 522 -18.66 -1.01 5.22
N ASN A 523 -17.66 -1.84 5.49
CA ASN A 523 -16.38 -1.56 6.12
C ASN A 523 -16.43 -0.51 7.27
N PRO A 524 -17.20 -0.77 8.33
CA PRO A 524 -17.40 0.19 9.40
C PRO A 524 -16.09 0.52 10.12
N GLY A 525 -15.98 1.77 10.57
CA GLY A 525 -14.83 2.26 11.33
C GLY A 525 -13.64 2.79 10.51
N LYS A 526 -13.72 2.78 9.17
CA LYS A 526 -12.66 3.25 8.26
C LYS A 526 -13.10 4.52 7.55
N LEU A 527 -12.14 5.32 7.06
CA LEU A 527 -12.26 6.52 6.22
C LEU A 527 -13.12 7.67 6.80
N ILE A 528 -14.37 7.39 7.14
CA ILE A 528 -15.42 8.32 7.58
C ILE A 528 -15.23 8.68 9.07
N PRO A 529 -14.89 9.95 9.41
CA PRO A 529 -14.71 10.40 10.80
C PRO A 529 -16.03 10.63 11.55
#